data_AF-X1DQJ0-F1
#
_entry.id   AF-X1DQJ0-F1
#
_cell.length_a   1.000
_cell.length_b   1.000
_cell.length_c   1.000
_cell.angle_alpha   90.00
_cell.angle_beta   90.00
_cell.angle_gamma   90.00
#
_symmetry.space_group_name_H-M   'P 1'
#
loop_
_entity.id
_entity.type
_entity.pdbx_description
1 polymer ?
#
loop_
_entity_poly.entity_id
_entity_poly.type
_entity_poly.pdbx_seq_one_letter_code
_entity_poly.pdbx_strand_id
1 'polypeptide(L)'
;DFKRRGLFISSSLDPYSEEYLDNTKTIRGELKPYGIPAYRVQASGHATPHDIINLIEEIKPKFLIPIHTDHPQFFEKLFQKSEIQVILPNKDQPIEF
;
A
#
# COMPACT_ATOMS: atom_id res chain seq x y z
N ASP A 1 -3.44 -43.00 2.95
CA ASP A 1 -4.44 -41.99 2.59
C ASP A 1 -3.87 -40.60 2.91
N PHE A 2 -3.37 -39.91 1.88
CA PHE A 2 -2.72 -38.58 1.98
C PHE A 2 -3.73 -37.43 1.87
N LYS A 3 -5.02 -37.75 1.67
CA LYS A 3 -6.09 -36.77 1.68
C LYS A 3 -6.15 -36.17 3.09
N ARG A 4 -5.96 -34.84 3.21
CA ARG A 4 -6.25 -33.99 4.40
C ARG A 4 -5.11 -33.73 5.42
N ARG A 5 -3.90 -33.36 4.99
CA ARG A 5 -2.87 -32.82 5.93
C ARG A 5 -2.09 -31.58 5.48
N GLY A 6 -2.54 -30.88 4.43
CA GLY A 6 -1.87 -29.68 3.95
C GLY A 6 -2.56 -28.39 4.40
N LEU A 7 -1.79 -27.36 4.72
CA LEU A 7 -2.25 -26.00 4.96
C LEU A 7 -1.38 -25.07 4.11
N PHE A 8 -1.99 -24.28 3.23
CA PHE A 8 -1.27 -23.28 2.45
C PHE A 8 -1.37 -21.92 3.15
N ILE A 9 -0.22 -21.34 3.48
CA ILE A 9 -0.13 -19.99 4.04
C ILE A 9 0.75 -19.18 3.09
N SER A 10 0.18 -18.10 2.55
CA SER A 10 0.92 -17.12 1.76
C SER A 10 1.13 -15.84 2.57
N SER A 11 2.40 -15.45 2.70
CA SER A 11 2.83 -14.19 3.31
C SER A 11 3.51 -13.23 2.33
N SER A 12 3.49 -13.55 1.02
CA SER A 12 4.13 -12.72 0.00
C SER A 12 3.44 -11.38 -0.19
N LEU A 13 4.25 -10.37 -0.49
CA LEU A 13 3.92 -8.94 -0.48
C LEU A 13 3.91 -8.33 -1.89
N ASP A 14 3.44 -9.03 -2.91
CA ASP A 14 3.53 -8.51 -4.28
C ASP A 14 2.72 -7.19 -4.40
N PRO A 15 3.36 -6.05 -4.73
CA PRO A 15 2.71 -4.74 -4.75
C PRO A 15 1.76 -4.54 -5.95
N TYR A 16 1.83 -5.41 -6.97
CA TYR A 16 0.89 -5.39 -8.09
C TYR A 16 -0.40 -6.12 -7.69
N SER A 17 -1.19 -5.38 -6.89
CA SER A 17 -2.28 -5.94 -6.08
C SER A 17 -3.37 -6.64 -6.88
N GLU A 18 -3.63 -6.27 -8.13
CA GLU A 18 -4.66 -6.93 -8.95
C GLU A 18 -4.26 -8.34 -9.40
N GLU A 19 -3.06 -8.50 -9.96
CA GLU A 19 -2.55 -9.80 -10.41
C GLU A 19 -2.35 -10.75 -9.20
N TYR A 20 -1.91 -10.21 -8.06
CA TYR A 20 -1.73 -11.00 -6.85
C TYR A 20 -3.05 -11.35 -6.12
N LEU A 21 -4.04 -10.46 -6.10
CA LEU A 21 -5.39 -10.76 -5.59
C LEU A 21 -6.09 -11.81 -6.46
N ASP A 22 -5.85 -11.78 -7.77
CA ASP A 22 -6.34 -12.81 -8.69
C ASP A 22 -5.62 -14.14 -8.46
N ASN A 23 -4.29 -14.13 -8.32
CA ASN A 23 -3.49 -15.30 -7.99
C ASN A 23 -3.93 -15.96 -6.67
N THR A 24 -4.23 -15.19 -5.62
CA THR A 24 -4.69 -15.77 -4.35
C THR A 24 -6.08 -16.41 -4.43
N LYS A 25 -7.00 -15.85 -5.22
CA LYS A 25 -8.30 -16.49 -5.51
C LYS A 25 -8.12 -17.75 -6.34
N THR A 26 -7.24 -17.71 -7.35
CA THR A 26 -6.90 -18.83 -8.22
C THR A 26 -6.28 -19.98 -7.43
N ILE A 27 -5.24 -19.72 -6.62
CA ILE A 27 -4.60 -20.74 -5.76
C ILE A 27 -5.60 -21.37 -4.79
N ARG A 28 -6.46 -20.56 -4.15
CA ARG A 28 -7.52 -21.10 -3.28
C ARG A 28 -8.50 -21.98 -4.07
N GLY A 29 -8.85 -21.59 -5.29
CA GLY A 29 -9.69 -22.36 -6.20
C GLY A 29 -9.08 -23.70 -6.58
N GLU A 30 -7.79 -23.72 -6.93
CA GLU A 30 -7.03 -24.92 -7.31
C GLU A 30 -6.82 -25.89 -6.15
N LEU A 31 -6.65 -25.40 -4.93
CA LEU A 31 -6.44 -26.21 -3.73
C LEU A 31 -7.74 -26.78 -3.14
N LYS A 32 -8.90 -26.18 -3.50
CA LYS A 32 -10.21 -26.56 -2.98
C LYS A 32 -10.62 -28.02 -3.28
N PRO A 33 -10.45 -28.57 -4.51
CA PRO A 33 -10.75 -29.97 -4.80
C PRO A 33 -9.93 -30.97 -3.96
N TYR A 34 -8.74 -30.57 -3.50
CA TYR A 34 -7.87 -31.40 -2.67
C TYR A 34 -8.16 -31.28 -1.17
N GLY A 35 -9.12 -30.42 -0.77
CA GLY A 35 -9.48 -30.18 0.62
C GLY A 35 -8.38 -29.47 1.41
N ILE A 36 -7.50 -28.72 0.73
CA ILE A 36 -6.40 -27.97 1.35
C ILE A 36 -6.88 -26.53 1.59
N PRO A 37 -6.98 -26.07 2.85
CA PRO A 37 -7.25 -24.67 3.15
C PRO A 37 -6.06 -23.76 2.78
N ALA A 38 -6.38 -22.56 2.30
CA ALA A 38 -5.42 -21.54 1.88
C ALA A 38 -5.71 -20.21 2.58
N TYR A 39 -4.72 -19.65 3.28
CA TYR A 39 -4.81 -18.38 3.98
C TYR A 39 -3.76 -17.39 3.46
N ARG A 40 -4.15 -16.11 3.40
CA ARG A 40 -3.23 -15.00 3.18
C ARG A 40 -3.00 -14.30 4.51
N VAL A 41 -1.76 -14.19 4.94
CA VAL A 41 -1.37 -13.50 6.18
C VAL A 41 -0.31 -12.47 5.81
N GLN A 42 -0.74 -11.22 5.64
CA GLN A 42 0.10 -10.13 5.17
C GLN A 42 -0.20 -8.86 5.96
N ALA A 43 0.85 -8.09 6.25
CA ALA A 43 0.77 -6.71 6.68
C ALA A 43 1.36 -5.81 5.58
N SER A 44 0.78 -4.63 5.37
CA SER A 44 1.38 -3.62 4.49
C SER A 44 2.70 -3.12 5.08
N GLY A 45 3.70 -2.88 4.24
CA GLY A 45 4.92 -2.18 4.64
C GLY A 45 4.80 -0.65 4.60
N HIS A 46 3.72 -0.11 4.01
CA HIS A 46 3.45 1.31 3.95
C HIS A 46 2.62 1.79 5.14
N ALA A 47 2.94 2.99 5.62
CA ALA A 47 2.14 3.70 6.60
C ALA A 47 0.70 3.91 6.10
N THR A 48 -0.27 3.84 7.01
CA THR A 48 -1.67 4.10 6.63
C THR A 48 -1.87 5.59 6.36
N PRO A 49 -2.95 5.99 5.64
CA PRO A 49 -3.24 7.40 5.42
C PRO A 49 -3.32 8.21 6.72
N HIS A 50 -3.89 7.63 7.79
CA HIS A 50 -3.99 8.30 9.09
C HIS A 50 -2.62 8.51 9.73
N ASP A 51 -1.73 7.52 9.66
CA ASP A 51 -0.37 7.65 10.19
C ASP A 51 0.43 8.72 9.45
N ILE A 52 0.28 8.80 8.12
CA ILE A 52 0.94 9.81 7.29
C ILE A 52 0.43 11.22 7.64
N ILE A 53 -0.89 11.40 7.78
CA ILE A 53 -1.49 12.69 8.14
C ILE A 53 -1.02 13.13 9.52
N ASN A 54 -1.10 12.24 10.52
CA ASN A 54 -0.65 12.53 11.88
C ASN A 54 0.83 12.93 11.92
N LEU A 55 1.68 12.21 11.18
CA LEU A 55 3.11 12.52 11.09
C LEU A 55 3.36 13.94 10.53
N ILE A 56 2.64 14.32 9.46
CA ILE A 56 2.78 15.64 8.85
C ILE A 56 2.29 16.74 9.80
N GLU A 57 1.17 16.52 10.49
CA GLU A 57 0.61 17.47 11.46
C GLU A 57 1.47 17.61 12.72
N GLU A 58 2.19 16.57 13.10
CA GLU A 58 3.14 16.59 14.22
C GLU A 58 4.41 17.36 13.84
N ILE A 59 5.00 17.06 12.68
CA ILE A 59 6.23 17.71 12.20
C ILE A 59 5.99 19.17 11.82
N LYS A 60 4.82 19.50 11.25
CA LYS A 60 4.46 20.81 10.67
C LYS A 60 5.56 21.34 9.73
N PRO A 61 5.89 20.60 8.65
CA PRO A 61 6.96 21.00 7.76
C PRO A 61 6.61 22.29 7.02
N LYS A 62 7.60 23.15 6.77
CA LYS A 62 7.41 24.32 5.90
C LYS A 62 7.03 23.91 4.47
N PHE A 63 7.67 22.86 3.95
CA PHE A 63 7.44 22.33 2.61
C PHE A 63 7.11 20.83 2.68
N LEU A 64 6.06 20.40 1.98
CA LEU A 64 5.66 19.00 1.85
C LEU A 64 5.73 18.58 0.38
N ILE A 65 6.53 17.56 0.08
CA ILE A 65 6.71 17.04 -1.28
C ILE A 65 6.28 15.56 -1.31
N PRO A 66 5.05 15.26 -1.78
CA PRO A 66 4.59 13.89 -1.88
C PRO A 66 5.32 13.15 -3.00
N ILE A 67 6.05 12.09 -2.64
CA ILE A 67 6.72 11.18 -3.59
C ILE A 67 6.23 9.75 -3.37
N HIS A 68 6.49 8.87 -4.34
CA HIS A 68 6.11 7.45 -4.27
C HIS A 68 4.59 7.22 -4.09
N THR A 69 3.78 8.02 -4.78
CA THR A 69 2.32 7.92 -4.84
C THR A 69 1.82 8.33 -6.23
N ASP A 70 0.79 7.66 -6.74
CA ASP A 70 0.12 8.02 -8.01
C ASP A 70 -0.84 9.20 -7.85
N HIS A 71 -1.12 9.61 -6.61
CA HIS A 71 -2.11 10.65 -6.31
C HIS A 71 -1.56 11.75 -5.38
N PRO A 72 -0.48 12.44 -5.77
CA PRO A 72 0.12 13.47 -4.92
C PRO A 72 -0.80 14.69 -4.72
N GLN A 73 -1.79 14.90 -5.61
CA GLN A 73 -2.73 16.04 -5.52
C GLN A 73 -3.66 15.98 -4.29
N PHE A 74 -3.78 14.82 -3.63
CA PHE A 74 -4.57 14.73 -2.39
C PHE A 74 -3.95 15.55 -1.27
N PHE A 75 -2.63 15.66 -1.21
CA PHE A 75 -1.94 16.39 -0.15
C PHE A 75 -2.21 17.90 -0.23
N GLU A 76 -2.29 18.47 -1.44
CA GLU A 76 -2.67 19.88 -1.63
C GLU A 76 -4.06 20.16 -1.07
N LYS A 77 -5.04 19.28 -1.34
CA LYS A 77 -6.40 19.42 -0.81
C LYS A 77 -6.46 19.26 0.69
N LEU A 78 -5.72 18.29 1.23
CA LEU A 78 -5.74 17.97 2.65
C LEU A 78 -5.14 19.09 3.50
N PHE A 79 -4.07 19.71 3.01
CA PHE A 79 -3.32 20.76 3.73
C PHE A 79 -3.59 22.19 3.22
N GLN A 80 -4.62 22.38 2.37
CA GLN A 80 -4.96 23.67 1.77
C GLN A 80 -5.14 24.82 2.77
N LYS A 81 -5.61 24.52 3.99
CA LYS A 81 -5.87 25.50 5.06
C LYS A 81 -4.76 25.58 6.11
N SER A 82 -3.65 24.89 5.88
CA SER A 82 -2.49 24.90 6.78
C SER A 82 -1.41 25.87 6.28
N GLU A 83 -0.42 26.14 7.11
CA GLU A 83 0.77 26.91 6.72
C GLU A 83 1.78 26.09 5.90
N ILE A 84 1.50 24.79 5.68
CA ILE A 84 2.35 23.86 4.96
C ILE A 84 2.25 24.16 3.46
N GLN A 85 3.39 24.45 2.83
CA GLN A 85 3.45 24.60 1.39
C GLN A 85 3.64 23.23 0.72
N VAL A 86 2.58 22.73 0.07
CA VAL A 86 2.64 21.49 -0.70
C VAL A 86 3.23 21.78 -2.08
N ILE A 87 4.25 21.01 -2.48
CA ILE A 87 4.92 21.12 -3.78
C ILE A 87 4.74 19.78 -4.50
N LEU A 88 4.04 19.80 -5.63
CA LEU A 88 3.91 18.61 -6.48
C LEU A 88 5.17 18.46 -7.36
N PRO A 89 5.94 17.38 -7.21
CA PRO A 89 7.14 17.18 -8.00
C PRO A 89 6.78 16.80 -9.45
N ASN A 90 7.54 17.34 -10.40
CA ASN A 90 7.59 16.81 -11.77
C ASN A 90 8.78 15.88 -11.91
N LYS A 91 8.61 14.81 -12.70
CA LYS A 91 9.68 13.87 -12.96
C LYS A 91 10.87 14.58 -13.63
N ASP A 92 12.07 14.29 -13.14
CA ASP A 92 13.34 14.80 -13.67
C ASP A 92 13.48 16.34 -13.63
N GLN A 93 12.69 17.03 -12.79
CA GLN A 93 12.80 18.47 -12.57
C GLN A 93 13.34 18.76 -11.16
N PRO A 94 14.30 19.70 -11.01
CA PRO A 94 14.76 20.15 -9.70
C PRO A 94 13.65 20.95 -8.99
N ILE A 95 13.66 20.89 -7.66
CA ILE A 95 12.81 21.73 -6.80
C ILE A 95 13.68 22.83 -6.21
N GLU A 96 13.25 24.09 -6.37
CA GLU A 96 13.91 25.28 -5.85
C GLU A 96 13.12 25.83 -4.64
N PHE A 97 13.83 26.38 -3.64
CA PHE A 97 13.27 26.83 -2.35
C PHE A 97 13.63 28.28 -2.03
#